data_AF-A0A329Y2V4-F1
#
_entry.id   AF-A0A329Y2V4-F1
#
_cell.length_a   1.000
_cell.length_b   1.000
_cell.length_c   1.000
_cell.angle_alpha   90.00
_cell.angle_beta   90.00
_cell.angle_gamma   90.00
#
_symmetry.space_group_name_H-M   'P 1'
#
loop_
_entity.id
_entity.type
_entity.pdbx_description
1 polymer ?
#
loop_
_entity_poly.entity_id
_entity_poly.type
_entity_poly.pdbx_seq_one_letter_code
_entity_poly.pdbx_strand_id
1 'polypeptide(L)'
;MERFRRVMSGRLSPKQTDTLQKVLASIIKQPWFDNSERSCNILAERLAILIKMGIEDAAHLQTIGVSWAVSDFIRHGAKMDRANLRNAAHGIERLSING
;
A
#
# COMPACT_ATOMS: atom_id res chain seq x y z
N MET A 1 8.62 9.50 8.52
CA MET A 1 8.07 8.92 9.79
C MET A 1 7.23 9.90 10.63
N GLU A 2 7.41 11.23 10.55
CA GLU A 2 6.69 12.16 11.44
C GLU A 2 5.17 12.25 11.18
N ARG A 3 4.73 12.11 9.92
CA ARG A 3 3.30 12.08 9.56
C ARG A 3 2.58 10.86 10.13
N PHE A 4 3.23 9.69 10.08
CA PHE A 4 2.76 8.46 10.73
C PHE A 4 2.56 8.65 12.24
N ARG A 5 3.52 9.33 12.90
CA ARG A 5 3.40 9.68 14.33
C ARG A 5 2.18 10.56 14.59
N ARG A 6 1.86 11.52 13.71
CA ARG A 6 0.66 12.36 13.84
C ARG A 6 -0.65 11.60 13.65
N VAL A 7 -0.69 10.62 12.72
CA VAL A 7 -1.85 9.73 12.54
C VAL A 7 -2.11 8.89 13.79
N MET A 8 -1.06 8.40 14.44
CA MET A 8 -1.18 7.61 15.67
C MET A 8 -1.40 8.45 16.94
N SER A 9 -0.81 9.65 17.04
CA SER A 9 -0.82 10.47 18.27
C SER A 9 -2.18 11.07 18.64
N GLY A 10 -3.19 11.06 17.76
CA GLY A 10 -4.43 11.80 18.01
C GLY A 10 -5.68 10.98 18.34
N ARG A 11 -5.73 9.67 18.03
CA ARG A 11 -7.02 8.94 17.99
C ARG A 11 -7.03 7.47 18.41
N LEU A 12 -5.87 6.87 18.70
CA LEU A 12 -5.78 5.46 19.07
C LEU A 12 -5.28 5.33 20.51
N SER A 13 -5.88 4.41 21.26
CA SER A 13 -5.38 4.02 22.58
C SER A 13 -3.95 3.45 22.45
N PRO A 14 -3.07 3.56 23.45
CA PRO A 14 -1.72 2.98 23.39
C PRO A 14 -1.70 1.49 22.98
N LYS A 15 -2.69 0.70 23.41
CA LYS A 15 -2.83 -0.72 22.99
C LYS A 15 -3.13 -0.86 21.49
N GLN A 16 -3.98 0.01 20.96
CA GLN A 16 -4.36 0.06 19.55
C GLN A 16 -3.19 0.51 18.68
N THR A 17 -2.44 1.49 19.16
CA THR A 17 -1.19 1.98 18.55
C THR A 17 -0.14 0.87 18.47
N ASP A 18 0.07 0.11 19.56
CA ASP A 18 0.98 -1.03 19.57
C ASP A 18 0.56 -2.13 18.58
N THR A 19 -0.75 -2.45 18.55
CA THR A 19 -1.32 -3.42 17.60
C THR A 19 -1.10 -2.97 16.16
N LEU A 20 -1.40 -1.71 15.86
CA LEU A 20 -1.19 -1.11 14.54
C LEU A 20 0.28 -1.18 14.12
N GLN A 21 1.21 -0.81 15.01
CA GLN A 21 2.65 -0.87 14.74
C GLN A 21 3.13 -2.29 14.46
N LYS A 22 2.68 -3.29 15.24
CA LYS A 22 3.03 -4.70 15.03
C LYS A 22 2.54 -5.22 13.68
N VAL A 23 1.27 -4.95 13.34
CA VAL A 23 0.70 -5.36 12.05
C VAL A 23 1.44 -4.69 10.89
N LEU A 24 1.66 -3.37 10.97
CA LEU A 24 2.38 -2.64 9.93
C LEU A 24 3.80 -3.19 9.76
N ALA A 25 4.53 -3.38 10.87
CA ALA A 25 5.88 -3.93 10.87
C ALA A 25 5.96 -5.34 10.24
N SER A 26 4.92 -6.15 10.42
CA SER A 26 4.81 -7.49 9.82
C SER A 26 4.69 -7.42 8.29
N ILE A 27 3.88 -6.48 7.80
CA ILE A 27 3.60 -6.32 6.36
C ILE A 27 4.79 -5.68 5.64
N ILE A 28 5.40 -4.62 6.19
CA ILE A 28 6.53 -3.92 5.55
C ILE A 28 7.80 -4.77 5.44
N LYS A 29 7.94 -5.81 6.28
CA LYS A 29 9.06 -6.76 6.22
C LYS A 29 8.92 -7.76 5.07
N GLN A 30 7.77 -7.81 4.41
CA GLN A 30 7.55 -8.74 3.32
C GLN A 30 8.28 -8.29 2.05
N PRO A 31 8.94 -9.20 1.32
CA PRO A 31 9.77 -8.85 0.16
C PRO A 31 8.97 -8.31 -1.03
N TRP A 32 7.67 -8.58 -1.08
CA TRP A 32 6.76 -8.12 -2.12
C TRP A 32 6.16 -6.73 -1.81
N PHE A 33 6.35 -6.20 -0.60
CA PHE A 33 5.75 -4.94 -0.19
C PHE A 33 6.63 -3.75 -0.57
N ASP A 34 6.01 -2.72 -1.13
CA ASP A 34 6.68 -1.45 -1.42
C ASP A 34 6.91 -0.67 -0.12
N ASN A 35 8.13 -0.72 0.42
CA ASN A 35 8.49 -0.04 1.68
C ASN A 35 8.71 1.49 1.49
N SER A 36 8.08 2.11 0.49
CA SER A 36 8.12 3.56 0.36
C SER A 36 7.32 4.22 1.49
N GLU A 37 7.74 5.41 1.91
CA GLU A 37 7.04 6.16 2.97
C GLU A 37 5.57 6.42 2.60
N ARG A 38 5.28 6.56 1.31
CA ARG A 38 3.91 6.74 0.80
C ARG A 38 3.05 5.51 1.03
N SER A 39 3.51 4.33 0.62
CA SER A 39 2.78 3.06 0.75
C SER A 39 2.57 2.69 2.21
N CYS A 40 3.59 2.89 3.04
CA CYS A 40 3.50 2.71 4.50
C CYS A 40 2.47 3.64 5.14
N ASN A 41 2.45 4.93 4.78
CA ASN A 41 1.47 5.88 5.33
C ASN A 41 0.04 5.53 4.92
N ILE A 42 -0.21 5.22 3.64
CA ILE A 42 -1.55 4.87 3.14
C ILE A 42 -2.07 3.61 3.86
N LEU A 43 -1.23 2.59 4.01
CA LEU A 43 -1.60 1.37 4.71
C LEU A 43 -1.92 1.65 6.20
N ALA A 44 -1.07 2.43 6.86
CA ALA A 44 -1.27 2.81 8.27
C ALA A 44 -2.56 3.58 8.50
N GLU A 45 -2.89 4.55 7.64
CA GLU A 45 -4.13 5.33 7.73
C GLU A 45 -5.36 4.44 7.59
N ARG A 46 -5.36 3.51 6.63
CA ARG A 46 -6.49 2.59 6.44
C ARG A 46 -6.67 1.62 7.60
N LEU A 47 -5.58 1.05 8.11
CA LEU A 47 -5.62 0.17 9.29
C LEU A 47 -6.08 0.93 10.55
N ALA A 48 -5.64 2.18 10.73
CA ALA A 48 -6.10 3.02 11.84
C ALA A 48 -7.61 3.29 11.79
N ILE A 49 -8.20 3.43 10.59
CA ILE A 49 -9.65 3.57 10.43
C ILE A 49 -10.37 2.28 10.87
N LEU A 50 -9.87 1.09 10.50
CA LEU A 50 -10.46 -0.19 10.91
C LEU A 50 -10.45 -0.38 12.43
N ILE A 51 -9.33 -0.04 13.07
CA ILE A 51 -9.20 -0.11 14.53
C ILE A 51 -10.22 0.81 15.20
N LYS A 52 -10.42 2.03 14.66
CA LYS A 52 -11.44 2.96 15.15
C LYS A 52 -12.88 2.48 14.94
N MET A 53 -13.11 1.60 13.95
CA MET A 53 -14.41 0.95 13.74
C MET A 53 -14.63 -0.25 14.66
N GLY A 54 -13.66 -0.58 15.53
CA GLY A 54 -13.75 -1.68 16.50
C GLY A 54 -13.11 -2.99 16.02
N ILE A 55 -12.40 -2.99 14.88
CA ILE A 55 -11.64 -4.16 14.44
C ILE A 55 -10.26 -4.10 15.08
N GLU A 56 -10.13 -4.69 16.26
CA GLU A 56 -8.91 -4.64 17.07
C GLU A 56 -8.09 -5.94 17.01
N ASP A 57 -8.63 -6.99 16.40
CA ASP A 57 -7.93 -8.27 16.25
C ASP A 57 -6.76 -8.14 15.27
N ALA A 58 -5.56 -8.42 15.78
CA ALA A 58 -4.31 -8.26 15.04
C ALA A 58 -4.25 -9.17 13.81
N ALA A 59 -4.77 -10.40 13.90
CA ALA A 59 -4.77 -11.35 12.80
C ALA A 59 -5.69 -10.89 11.67
N HIS A 60 -6.90 -10.41 11.99
CA HIS A 60 -7.81 -9.81 11.00
C HIS A 60 -7.21 -8.56 10.36
N LEU A 61 -6.64 -7.65 11.15
CA LEU A 61 -5.99 -6.44 10.63
C LEU A 61 -4.84 -6.80 9.68
N GLN A 62 -4.07 -7.82 10.01
CA GLN A 62 -2.99 -8.31 9.14
C GLN A 62 -3.53 -8.90 7.83
N THR A 63 -4.56 -9.76 7.88
CA THR A 63 -5.18 -10.33 6.68
C THR A 63 -5.74 -9.24 5.76
N ILE A 64 -6.44 -8.25 6.33
CA ILE A 64 -6.99 -7.13 5.56
C ILE A 64 -5.86 -6.28 4.98
N GLY A 65 -4.85 -5.95 5.80
CA GLY A 65 -3.69 -5.16 5.38
C GLY A 65 -2.91 -5.80 4.24
N VAL A 66 -2.64 -7.12 4.32
CA VAL A 66 -1.99 -7.88 3.25
C VAL A 66 -2.86 -7.90 2.00
N SER A 67 -4.16 -8.16 2.13
CA SER A 67 -5.08 -8.20 0.98
C SER A 67 -5.12 -6.88 0.21
N TRP A 68 -5.14 -5.75 0.92
CA TRP A 68 -5.05 -4.43 0.30
C TRP A 68 -3.69 -4.16 -0.34
N ALA A 69 -2.60 -4.51 0.33
CA ALA A 69 -1.25 -4.29 -0.18
C ALA A 69 -0.97 -5.11 -1.44
N VAL A 70 -1.41 -6.38 -1.48
CA VAL A 70 -1.34 -7.23 -2.67
C VAL A 70 -2.20 -6.68 -3.80
N SER A 71 -3.42 -6.23 -3.50
CA SER A 71 -4.30 -5.62 -4.52
C SER A 71 -3.71 -4.34 -5.11
N ASP A 72 -3.05 -3.53 -4.28
CA ASP A 72 -2.37 -2.32 -4.69
C ASP A 72 -1.12 -2.64 -5.54
N PHE A 73 -0.35 -3.64 -5.14
CA PHE A 73 0.78 -4.16 -5.90
C PHE A 73 0.36 -4.65 -7.30
N ILE A 74 -0.69 -5.49 -7.39
CA ILE A 74 -1.22 -5.98 -8.66
C ILE A 74 -1.69 -4.80 -9.53
N ARG A 75 -2.36 -3.82 -8.95
CA ARG A 75 -2.84 -2.64 -9.68
C ARG A 75 -1.69 -1.76 -10.17
N HIS A 76 -0.60 -1.61 -9.41
CA HIS A 76 0.58 -0.87 -9.83
C HIS A 76 1.38 -1.63 -10.91
N GLY A 77 1.57 -2.94 -10.76
CA GLY A 77 2.18 -3.79 -11.79
C GLY A 77 1.41 -3.76 -13.11
N ALA A 78 0.08 -3.88 -13.05
CA ALA A 78 -0.78 -3.80 -14.23
C ALA A 78 -0.78 -2.42 -14.91
N LYS A 79 -0.56 -1.33 -14.17
CA LYS A 79 -0.40 0.01 -14.74
C LYS A 79 0.94 0.17 -15.44
N MET A 80 2.01 -0.40 -14.88
CA MET A 80 3.35 -0.37 -15.46
C MET A 80 3.39 -1.16 -16.77
N ASP A 81 2.71 -2.32 -16.81
CA ASP A 81 2.50 -3.12 -18.02
C ASP A 81 1.73 -2.35 -19.10
N ARG A 82 0.60 -1.71 -18.75
CA ARG A 82 -0.16 -0.87 -19.71
C ARG A 82 0.63 0.35 -20.21
N ALA A 83 1.40 1.00 -19.35
CA ALA A 83 2.25 2.11 -19.75
C ALA A 83 3.32 1.64 -20.75
N ASN A 84 3.88 0.45 -20.54
CA ASN A 84 4.86 -0.14 -21.45
C ASN A 84 4.23 -0.52 -22.81
N LEU A 85 3.03 -1.10 -22.80
CA LEU A 85 2.23 -1.36 -24.00
C LEU A 85 1.90 -0.09 -24.79
N ARG A 86 1.55 1.01 -24.10
CA ARG A 86 1.24 2.30 -24.75
C ARG A 86 2.48 2.96 -25.36
N ASN A 87 3.64 2.85 -24.71
CA ASN A 87 4.91 3.33 -25.27
C ASN A 87 5.38 2.46 -26.45
N ALA A 88 5.20 1.13 -26.38
CA ALA A 88 5.51 0.22 -27.49
C ALA A 88 4.60 0.47 -28.70
N ALA A 89 3.29 0.71 -28.49
CA ALA A 89 2.36 1.05 -29.57
C ALA A 89 2.75 2.36 -30.28
N HIS A 90 3.14 3.40 -29.53
CA HIS A 90 3.54 4.69 -30.10
C HIS A 90 4.91 4.65 -30.81
N GLY A 91 5.75 3.66 -30.51
CA GLY A 91 7.02 3.42 -31.20
C GLY A 91 6.84 2.76 -32.58
N ILE A 92 5.76 2.00 -32.79
CA ILE A 92 5.50 1.31 -34.07
C ILE A 92 4.90 2.26 -35.12
N GLU A 93 4.21 3.32 -34.70
CA GLU A 93 3.61 4.31 -35.62
C GLU A 93 4.65 5.22 -36.31
N ARG A 94 5.91 5.23 -35.85
CA ARG A 94 6.99 6.05 -36.43
C ARG A 94 7.86 5.35 -37.47
N LEU A 95 7.64 4.06 -37.74
CA LEU A 95 8.43 3.30 -38.72
C LEU A 95 7.64 2.93 -39.98
N SER A 96 6.37 3.35 -40.09
CA SER A 96 5.51 3.01 -41.22
C SER A 96 5.07 4.25 -42.02
N ILE A 97 5.99 5.16 -42.31
CA ILE A 97 5.81 6.20 -43.32
C ILE A 97 7.17 6.55 -43.93
N ASN A 98 7.59 5.73 -44.89
CA ASN A 98 8.40 6.10 -46.07
C ASN A 98 8.68 4.81 -46.85
N GLY A 99 7.69 4.40 -47.64
CA GLY A 99 7.83 3.50 -48.78
C GLY A 99 7.32 4.22 -50.02
#